data_AF-A0A9Q1AGP0-F1
#
_entry.id   AF-A0A9Q1AGP0-F1
#
_cell.length_a   1.000
_cell.length_b   1.000
_cell.length_c   1.000
_cell.angle_alpha   90.00
_cell.angle_beta   90.00
_cell.angle_gamma   90.00
#
_symmetry.space_group_name_H-M   'P 1'
#
loop_
_entity.id
_entity.type
_entity.pdbx_description
1 polymer ?
#
loop_
_entity_poly.entity_id
_entity_poly.type
_entity_poly.pdbx_seq_one_letter_code
_entity_poly.pdbx_strand_id
1 'polypeptide(L)'
;MVRVGDAYVRILPEILQCCSDLEVFVLILDEDAYGWNWCAPHSVPQCLSSCLQVIEYKVFQGESGETEMLEYFLSNALVLKKMTITYLTDFKQ
;
A
#
# COMPACT_ATOMS: atom_id res chain seq x y z
N MET A 1 -11.69 -0.31 6.29
CA MET A 1 -11.10 -0.73 5.00
C MET A 1 -10.99 0.49 4.11
N VAL A 2 -9.78 0.84 3.68
CA VAL A 2 -9.54 1.93 2.72
C VAL A 2 -9.06 1.33 1.41
N ARG A 3 -9.55 1.87 0.28
CA ARG A 3 -9.17 1.49 -1.08
C ARG A 3 -8.55 2.68 -1.79
N VAL A 4 -7.34 2.52 -2.31
CA VAL A 4 -6.60 3.59 -3.00
C VAL A 4 -6.30 3.15 -4.43
N GLY A 5 -6.70 4.00 -5.38
CA GLY A 5 -6.39 3.88 -6.81
C GLY A 5 -5.11 4.62 -7.19
N ASP A 6 -4.59 4.36 -8.39
CA ASP A 6 -3.31 4.90 -8.88
C ASP A 6 -3.16 6.43 -8.73
N ALA A 7 -4.20 7.19 -9.12
CA ALA A 7 -4.20 8.66 -9.04
C ALA A 7 -3.93 9.24 -7.62
N TYR A 8 -3.99 8.40 -6.58
CA TYR A 8 -3.86 8.79 -5.19
C TYR A 8 -2.63 8.23 -4.49
N VAL A 9 -1.74 7.53 -5.19
CA VAL A 9 -0.50 6.95 -4.60
C VAL A 9 0.36 8.04 -3.95
N ARG A 10 0.38 9.23 -4.55
CA ARG A 10 1.11 10.40 -4.01
C ARG A 10 0.53 10.94 -2.71
N ILE A 11 -0.77 10.78 -2.48
CA ILE A 11 -1.44 11.23 -1.24
C ILE A 11 -1.69 10.07 -0.26
N LEU A 12 -1.19 8.87 -0.58
CA LEU A 12 -1.36 7.68 0.22
C LEU A 12 -0.81 7.86 1.65
N PRO A 13 0.34 8.52 1.87
CA PRO A 13 0.81 8.80 3.22
C PRO A 13 -0.17 9.64 4.05
N GLU A 14 -0.80 10.66 3.45
CA GLU A 14 -1.80 11.51 4.09
C GLU A 14 -3.06 10.71 4.43
N ILE A 15 -3.49 9.80 3.54
CA ILE A 15 -4.63 8.90 3.78
C ILE A 15 -4.34 8.02 5.01
N LEU A 16 -3.16 7.41 5.08
CA LEU A 16 -2.75 6.60 6.23
C LEU A 16 -2.69 7.43 7.51
N GLN A 17 -2.19 8.66 7.44
CA GLN A 17 -2.12 9.57 8.58
C GLN A 17 -3.52 9.93 9.13
N CYS A 18 -4.52 10.03 8.26
CA CYS A 18 -5.91 10.35 8.65
C CYS A 18 -6.68 9.16 9.25
N CYS A 19 -6.18 7.92 9.12
CA CYS A 19 -6.93 6.72 9.41
C CYS A 19 -6.36 5.94 10.60
N SER A 20 -6.38 6.51 11.81
CA SER A 20 -5.75 5.93 13.02
C SER A 20 -6.20 4.52 13.38
N ASP A 21 -7.38 4.10 12.92
CA ASP A 21 -8.04 2.83 13.28
C ASP A 21 -8.07 1.84 12.10
N LEU A 22 -7.23 2.07 11.09
CA LEU A 22 -7.19 1.27 9.87
C LEU A 22 -6.62 -0.13 10.11
N GLU A 23 -7.50 -1.15 10.16
CA GLU A 23 -7.07 -2.55 10.29
C GLU A 23 -6.77 -3.25 8.97
N VAL A 24 -7.48 -2.86 7.90
CA VAL A 24 -7.39 -3.50 6.58
C VAL A 24 -7.18 -2.43 5.51
N PHE A 25 -6.10 -2.56 4.76
CA PHE A 25 -5.73 -1.67 3.68
C PHE A 25 -5.66 -2.42 2.35
N VAL A 26 -6.28 -1.85 1.31
CA VAL A 26 -6.35 -2.47 -0.02
C VAL A 26 -5.86 -1.47 -1.06
N LEU A 27 -4.75 -1.76 -1.72
CA LEU A 27 -4.31 -1.03 -2.92
C LEU A 27 -4.82 -1.74 -4.17
N ILE A 28 -5.39 -0.97 -5.09
CA ILE A 28 -5.83 -1.45 -6.39
C ILE A 28 -5.30 -0.48 -7.42
N LEU A 29 -4.34 -0.92 -8.23
CA LEU A 29 -3.74 -0.09 -9.25
C LEU A 29 -4.30 -0.44 -10.61
N ASP A 30 -4.35 0.57 -11.48
CA ASP A 30 -4.72 0.37 -12.87
C ASP A 30 -3.51 -0.21 -13.63
N GLU A 31 -3.78 -1.03 -14.66
CA GLU A 31 -2.72 -1.69 -15.43
C GLU A 31 -1.81 -0.69 -16.15
N ASP A 32 -2.36 0.48 -16.49
CA ASP A 32 -1.71 1.56 -17.24
C ASP A 32 -1.09 2.64 -16.33
N ALA A 33 -0.95 2.35 -15.03
CA ALA A 33 -0.35 3.23 -14.03
C ALA A 33 1.16 3.42 -14.28
N TYR A 34 1.52 4.27 -15.24
CA TYR A 34 2.91 4.63 -15.53
C TYR A 34 3.38 5.73 -14.58
N GLY A 35 4.49 5.48 -13.89
CA GLY A 35 5.15 6.51 -13.07
C GLY A 35 4.73 6.46 -11.60
N TRP A 36 4.87 5.27 -11.01
CA TRP A 36 4.73 5.08 -9.58
C TRP A 36 5.69 5.97 -8.80
N ASN A 37 5.16 7.05 -8.21
CA ASN A 37 5.94 8.01 -7.45
C ASN A 37 5.57 7.92 -5.97
N TRP A 38 5.89 6.77 -5.38
CA TRP A 38 5.82 6.60 -3.95
C TRP A 38 6.87 7.49 -3.28
N CYS A 39 6.44 8.22 -2.26
CA CYS A 39 7.31 8.95 -1.37
C CYS A 39 6.95 8.54 0.05
N ALA A 40 7.88 7.89 0.74
CA ALA A 40 7.68 7.52 2.13
C ALA A 40 7.39 8.79 2.97
N PRO A 41 6.44 8.75 3.92
CA PRO A 41 6.21 9.88 4.80
C PRO A 41 7.40 10.11 5.73
N HIS A 42 7.58 11.36 6.15
CA HIS A 42 8.61 11.77 7.11
C HIS A 42 8.47 11.07 8.48
N SER A 43 7.24 10.75 8.88
CA SER A 43 6.92 10.03 10.10
C SER A 43 6.07 8.81 9.80
N VAL A 44 6.24 7.75 10.57
CA VAL A 44 5.41 6.54 10.45
C VAL A 44 3.95 6.87 10.80
N PRO A 45 2.99 6.65 9.89
CA PRO A 45 1.58 6.82 10.21
C PRO A 45 1.18 5.92 11.37
N GLN A 46 0.45 6.47 12.34
CA GLN A 46 0.09 5.73 13.56
C GLN A 46 -0.57 4.39 13.21
N CYS A 47 -1.51 4.41 12.26
CA CYS A 47 -2.28 3.24 11.86
C CYS A 47 -1.40 2.08 11.41
N LEU A 48 -0.28 2.39 10.75
CA LEU A 48 0.67 1.40 10.27
C LEU A 48 1.27 0.64 11.46
N SER A 49 1.73 1.37 12.47
CA SER A 49 2.36 0.77 13.65
C SER A 49 1.39 0.10 14.62
N SER A 50 0.15 0.60 14.77
CA SER A 50 -0.71 0.24 15.91
C SER A 50 -1.90 -0.66 15.59
N CYS A 51 -2.45 -0.62 14.37
CA CYS A 51 -3.70 -1.32 14.07
C CYS A 51 -3.74 -2.04 12.72
N LEU A 52 -2.84 -1.72 11.78
CA LEU A 52 -2.88 -2.31 10.45
C LEU A 52 -2.49 -3.79 10.47
N GLN A 53 -3.47 -4.67 10.27
CA GLN A 53 -3.33 -6.12 10.37
C GLN A 53 -3.28 -6.79 9.00
N VAL A 54 -3.91 -6.21 7.99
CA VAL A 54 -4.01 -6.81 6.65
C VAL A 54 -3.71 -5.77 5.57
N ILE A 55 -2.82 -6.14 4.64
CA ILE A 55 -2.59 -5.40 3.40
C ILE A 55 -2.91 -6.32 2.21
N GLU A 56 -3.75 -5.84 1.31
CA GLU A 56 -3.96 -6.44 -0.01
C GLU A 56 -3.43 -5.48 -1.08
N TYR A 57 -2.45 -5.94 -1.84
CA TYR A 57 -1.92 -5.22 -2.99
C TYR A 57 -2.35 -5.97 -4.25
N LYS A 58 -3.14 -5.31 -5.10
CA LYS A 58 -3.60 -5.86 -6.38
C LYS A 58 -2.92 -5.16 -7.54
N VAL A 59 -2.66 -5.93 -8.60
CA VAL A 59 -2.04 -5.43 -9.84
C VAL A 59 -0.60 -4.98 -9.59
N PHE A 60 0.15 -5.74 -8.80
CA PHE A 60 1.57 -5.49 -8.57
C PHE A 60 2.37 -5.77 -9.84
N GLN A 61 3.18 -4.80 -10.27
CA GLN A 61 3.99 -4.88 -11.49
C GLN A 61 5.48 -5.13 -11.20
N GLY A 62 5.91 -4.95 -9.95
CA GLY A 62 7.30 -5.11 -9.53
C GLY A 62 8.17 -3.89 -9.81
N GLU A 63 7.58 -2.71 -10.00
CA GLU A 63 8.36 -1.49 -10.20
C GLU A 63 9.11 -1.10 -8.91
N SER A 64 10.22 -0.35 -9.09
CA SER A 64 11.09 0.07 -7.98
C SER A 64 10.31 0.72 -6.84
N GLY A 65 9.48 1.73 -7.14
CA GLY A 65 8.74 2.41 -6.09
C GLY A 65 7.61 1.57 -5.47
N GLU A 66 7.06 0.57 -6.19
CA GLU A 66 6.11 -0.38 -5.57
C GLU A 66 6.85 -1.21 -4.52
N THR A 67 8.05 -1.68 -4.86
CA THR A 67 8.92 -2.45 -3.96
C THR A 67 9.34 -1.61 -2.74
N GLU A 68 9.74 -0.35 -2.94
CA GLU A 68 10.07 0.58 -1.85
C GLU A 68 8.87 0.82 -0.90
N MET A 69 7.66 0.90 -1.43
CA MET A 69 6.45 0.99 -0.61
C MET A 69 6.22 -0.29 0.21
N LEU A 70 6.37 -1.47 -0.41
CA LEU A 70 6.21 -2.73 0.29
C LEU A 70 7.25 -2.89 1.40
N GLU A 71 8.52 -2.56 1.13
CA GLU A 71 9.58 -2.55 2.15
C GLU A 71 9.25 -1.61 3.32
N TYR A 72 8.75 -0.41 3.01
CA TYR A 72 8.31 0.54 4.02
C TYR A 72 7.18 -0.03 4.89
N PHE A 73 6.15 -0.63 4.28
CA PHE A 73 5.05 -1.24 5.04
C PHE A 73 5.53 -2.41 5.89
N LEU A 74 6.32 -3.32 5.34
CA LEU A 74 6.83 -4.48 6.08
C LEU A 74 7.72 -4.07 7.26
N SER A 75 8.47 -2.97 7.12
CA SER A 75 9.35 -2.46 8.18
C SER A 75 8.60 -1.75 9.30
N ASN A 76 7.43 -1.16 9.02
CA ASN A 76 6.73 -0.27 9.95
C ASN A 76 5.37 -0.81 10.43
N ALA A 77 4.81 -1.82 9.76
CA ALA A 77 3.52 -2.41 10.11
C ALA A 77 3.66 -3.45 11.23
N LEU A 78 3.88 -3.00 12.47
CA LEU A 78 4.30 -3.85 13.58
C LEU A 78 3.28 -4.92 14.00
N VAL A 79 1.99 -4.71 13.69
CA VAL A 79 0.89 -5.65 14.01
C VAL A 79 0.35 -6.37 12.77
N LEU A 80 1.07 -6.29 11.64
CA LEU A 80 0.67 -6.91 10.39
C LEU A 80 0.64 -8.44 10.53
N LYS A 81 -0.51 -9.03 10.23
CA LYS A 81 -0.74 -10.48 10.26
C LYS A 81 -0.64 -11.11 8.87
N LYS A 82 -1.01 -10.35 7.85
CA LYS A 82 -1.08 -10.84 6.47
C LYS A 82 -0.80 -9.72 5.47
N MET A 83 0.07 -10.00 4.52
CA MET A 83 0.21 -9.24 3.28
C MET A 83 -0.10 -10.18 2.11
N THR A 84 -0.91 -9.72 1.16
CA THR A 84 -1.18 -10.46 -0.07
C THR A 84 -0.84 -9.57 -1.26
N ILE A 85 -0.01 -10.09 -2.15
CA ILE A 85 0.41 -9.43 -3.38
C ILE A 85 -0.14 -10.27 -4.51
N THR A 86 -0.91 -9.64 -5.40
CA THR A 86 -1.43 -10.26 -6.63
C THR A 86 -0.83 -9.54 -7.81
N TYR A 87 -0.12 -10.27 -8.66
CA TYR A 87 0.55 -9.72 -9.82
C TYR A 87 -0.46 -9.38 -10.91
N LEU A 88 -0.16 -8.37 -11.73
CA LEU A 88 -0.97 -8.05 -12.91
C LEU A 88 -1.20 -9.30 -13.80
N THR A 89 -0.18 -10.15 -13.93
CA THR A 89 -0.26 -11.37 -14.74
C THR A 89 -1.27 -12.39 -14.23
N ASP A 90 -1.67 -12.33 -12.95
CA ASP A 90 -2.62 -13.29 -12.36
C ASP A 90 -4.05 -13.09 -12.87
N PHE A 91 -4.34 -11.92 -13.49
CA PHE A 91 -5.66 -11.57 -14.04
C PHE A 91 -5.80 -11.81 -15.55
N LYS A 92 -4.73 -12.16 -16.26
CA LYS A 92 -4.73 -12.36 -17.73
C LYS A 92 -5.06 -13.81 -18.17
N GLN A 93 -5.85 -14.55 -17.38
CA GLN A 93 -6.30 -15.91 -17.71
C GLN A 93 -7.55 -15.94 -18.60
#